data_AF-A0A1Y4G011-F1
#
_entry.id   AF-A0A1Y4G011-F1
#
_cell.length_a   1.000
_cell.length_b   1.000
_cell.length_c   1.000
_cell.angle_alpha   90.00
_cell.angle_beta   90.00
_cell.angle_gamma   90.00
#
_symmetry.space_group_name_H-M   'P 1'
#
loop_
_entity.id
_entity.type
_entity.pdbx_description
1 polymer ?
#
loop_
_entity_poly.entity_id
_entity_poly.type
_entity_poly.pdbx_seq_one_letter_code
_entity_poly.pdbx_strand_id
1 'polypeptide(L)'
;MPALRYNRKRGRERTVNLLEKTRGATGARIIVGSAFFWAWLDALFMSLLFVRPEAEGLMAELAATSVFGLSLPWLALALARPAACNALLARKRAPLAFAALGTAGSLLFALAGASLNAAALAAGGLCAGAYMAASQLGWGATYCQDGERSATPFVAGGFACAILVDAPLLFMVPEAAAVFASLLPLASGALLATVPSEQRSYRRTPP
;
A
#
# COMPACT_ATOMS: atom_id res chain seq x y z
N MET A 1 34.04 -34.06 -8.48
CA MET A 1 32.88 -33.15 -8.58
C MET A 1 31.64 -33.87 -8.04
N PRO A 2 31.15 -33.58 -6.82
CA PRO A 2 29.91 -34.15 -6.32
C PRO A 2 28.72 -33.31 -6.77
N ALA A 3 27.77 -33.98 -7.42
CA ALA A 3 26.59 -33.42 -8.05
C ALA A 3 25.61 -32.80 -7.04
N LEU A 4 25.03 -31.67 -7.46
CA LEU A 4 23.86 -30.97 -6.91
C LEU A 4 22.66 -31.92 -6.74
N ARG A 5 22.61 -32.72 -5.68
CA ARG A 5 21.33 -33.22 -5.15
C ARG A 5 20.68 -32.11 -4.35
N TYR A 6 20.07 -31.15 -5.06
CA TYR A 6 19.09 -30.25 -4.46
C TYR A 6 17.99 -31.12 -3.86
N ASN A 7 17.95 -31.15 -2.52
CA ASN A 7 17.16 -32.11 -1.76
C ASN A 7 15.66 -31.81 -1.94
N ARG A 8 15.01 -32.47 -2.91
CA ARG A 8 13.60 -32.29 -3.31
C ARG A 8 12.62 -32.32 -2.13
N LYS A 9 12.91 -33.08 -1.06
CA LYS A 9 12.10 -33.10 0.17
C LYS A 9 12.12 -31.76 0.91
N ARG A 10 13.29 -31.14 1.06
CA ARG A 10 13.45 -29.80 1.67
C ARG A 10 12.76 -28.71 0.84
N GLY A 11 12.72 -28.87 -0.49
CA GLY A 11 11.96 -27.99 -1.37
C GLY A 11 10.46 -28.11 -1.11
N ARG A 12 9.92 -29.34 -1.11
CA ARG A 12 8.48 -29.60 -0.93
C ARG A 12 7.94 -29.17 0.43
N GLU A 13 8.61 -29.49 1.54
CA GLU A 13 8.19 -29.06 2.89
C GLU A 13 8.20 -27.53 3.05
N ARG A 14 9.17 -26.84 2.43
CA ARG A 14 9.25 -25.37 2.50
C ARG A 14 8.21 -24.68 1.63
N THR A 15 7.87 -25.23 0.47
CA THR A 15 6.80 -24.68 -0.38
C THR A 15 5.42 -24.86 0.27
N VAL A 16 5.19 -25.99 0.94
CA VAL A 16 3.97 -26.24 1.71
C VAL A 16 3.83 -25.24 2.87
N ASN A 17 4.92 -24.94 3.59
CA ASN A 17 4.91 -23.96 4.70
C ASN A 17 4.55 -22.52 4.23
N LEU A 18 5.04 -22.10 3.07
CA LEU A 18 4.69 -20.78 2.49
C LEU A 18 3.22 -20.69 2.09
N LEU A 19 2.66 -21.74 1.47
CA LEU A 19 1.24 -21.79 1.11
C LEU A 19 0.33 -21.83 2.34
N GLU A 20 0.75 -22.51 3.41
CA GLU A 20 0.02 -22.51 4.68
C GLU A 20 0.06 -21.14 5.36
N LYS A 21 1.21 -20.44 5.33
CA LYS A 21 1.34 -19.08 5.86
C LYS A 21 0.46 -18.08 5.11
N THR A 22 0.39 -18.16 3.78
CA THR A 22 -0.47 -17.25 2.98
C THR A 22 -1.95 -17.56 3.15
N ARG A 23 -2.32 -18.82 3.37
CA ARG A 23 -3.70 -19.26 3.64
C ARG A 23 -4.15 -19.03 5.08
N GLY A 24 -3.23 -18.84 6.01
CA GLY A 24 -3.55 -18.50 7.40
C GLY A 24 -4.22 -17.13 7.54
N ALA A 25 -4.95 -16.91 8.63
CA ALA A 25 -5.71 -15.66 8.87
C ALA A 25 -4.82 -14.40 8.77
N THR A 26 -3.57 -14.47 9.20
CA THR A 26 -2.62 -13.35 9.06
C THR A 26 -2.20 -13.13 7.60
N GLY A 27 -1.94 -14.20 6.85
CA GLY A 27 -1.60 -14.12 5.43
C GLY A 27 -2.74 -13.53 4.60
N ALA A 28 -3.98 -13.93 4.87
CA ALA A 28 -5.18 -13.36 4.25
C ALA A 28 -5.31 -11.86 4.54
N ARG A 29 -5.06 -11.42 5.78
CA ARG A 29 -5.06 -9.97 6.13
C ARG A 29 -3.98 -9.19 5.39
N ILE A 30 -2.79 -9.78 5.22
CA ILE A 30 -1.71 -9.15 4.45
C ILE A 30 -2.12 -8.99 2.99
N ILE A 31 -2.68 -10.04 2.37
CA ILE A 31 -3.14 -10.01 0.98
C ILE A 31 -4.28 -9.01 0.77
N VAL A 32 -5.31 -9.06 1.61
CA VAL A 32 -6.47 -8.17 1.45
C VAL A 32 -6.11 -6.73 1.80
N GLY A 33 -5.32 -6.51 2.85
CA GLY A 33 -4.88 -5.18 3.24
C GLY A 33 -3.99 -4.53 2.20
N SER A 34 -3.08 -5.30 1.60
CA SER A 34 -2.29 -4.81 0.48
C SER A 34 -3.10 -4.60 -0.79
N ALA A 35 -4.11 -5.42 -1.05
CA ALA A 35 -5.00 -5.25 -2.19
C ALA A 35 -5.68 -3.89 -2.15
N PHE A 36 -6.14 -3.42 -0.98
CA PHE A 36 -6.69 -2.06 -0.85
C PHE A 36 -5.65 -0.96 -1.11
N PHE A 37 -4.38 -1.18 -0.75
CA PHE A 37 -3.31 -0.25 -1.09
C PHE A 37 -3.04 -0.21 -2.60
N TRP A 38 -3.00 -1.37 -3.26
CA TRP A 38 -2.82 -1.47 -4.71
C TRP A 38 -4.00 -0.86 -5.47
N ALA A 39 -5.23 -1.21 -5.11
CA ALA A 39 -6.44 -0.63 -5.71
C ALA A 39 -6.52 0.90 -5.53
N TRP A 40 -6.05 1.42 -4.38
CA TRP A 40 -5.93 2.87 -4.20
C TRP A 40 -4.91 3.50 -5.16
N LEU A 41 -3.78 2.82 -5.38
CA LEU A 41 -2.76 3.27 -6.30
C LEU A 41 -3.27 3.23 -7.75
N ASP A 42 -3.99 2.17 -8.12
CA ASP A 42 -4.63 2.02 -9.42
C ASP A 42 -5.67 3.12 -9.64
N ALA A 43 -6.48 3.45 -8.62
CA ALA A 43 -7.41 4.57 -8.67
C ALA A 43 -6.73 5.92 -8.87
N LEU A 44 -5.54 6.13 -8.31
CA LEU A 44 -4.75 7.35 -8.54
C LEU A 44 -4.26 7.43 -9.99
N PHE A 45 -3.83 6.32 -10.59
CA PHE A 45 -3.33 6.27 -11.98
C PHE A 45 -4.44 6.29 -13.03
N MET A 46 -5.61 5.73 -12.72
CA MET A 46 -6.79 5.72 -13.60
C MET A 46 -7.59 7.02 -13.49
N SER A 47 -7.05 8.04 -12.83
CA SER A 47 -7.72 9.33 -12.59
C SER A 47 -9.07 9.22 -11.86
N LEU A 48 -9.36 8.10 -11.17
CA LEU A 48 -10.66 7.84 -10.53
C LEU A 48 -10.97 8.80 -9.37
N LEU A 49 -9.97 9.52 -8.85
CA LEU A 49 -10.15 10.58 -7.86
C LEU A 49 -10.58 11.91 -8.48
N PHE A 50 -10.65 12.03 -9.81
CA PHE A 50 -10.98 13.26 -10.53
C PHE A 50 -12.28 13.07 -11.32
N VAL A 51 -13.38 13.63 -10.79
CA VAL A 51 -14.74 13.42 -11.32
C VAL A 51 -15.02 14.23 -12.59
N ARG A 52 -14.25 15.29 -12.85
CA ARG A 52 -14.46 16.18 -14.00
C ARG A 52 -13.50 15.82 -15.14
N PRO A 53 -13.98 15.68 -16.40
CA PRO A 53 -13.13 15.37 -17.55
C PRO A 53 -11.95 16.34 -17.73
N GLU A 54 -12.13 17.62 -17.41
CA GLU A 54 -11.09 18.63 -17.51
C GLU A 54 -9.92 18.41 -16.52
N ALA A 55 -10.16 17.64 -15.46
CA ALA A 55 -9.18 17.31 -14.43
C ALA A 55 -8.52 15.94 -14.62
N GLU A 56 -9.11 15.04 -15.41
CA GLU A 56 -8.63 13.67 -15.63
C GLU A 56 -7.27 13.59 -16.37
N GLY A 57 -6.87 14.66 -17.08
CA GLY A 57 -5.59 14.76 -17.78
C GLY A 57 -4.44 15.25 -16.89
N LEU A 58 -3.89 16.43 -17.21
CA LEU A 58 -2.68 16.98 -16.55
C LEU A 58 -2.79 17.00 -15.03
N MET A 59 -3.97 17.28 -14.47
CA MET A 59 -4.12 17.42 -13.04
C MET A 59 -4.01 16.08 -12.29
N ALA A 60 -4.54 15.00 -12.87
CA ALA A 60 -4.35 13.66 -12.37
C ALA A 60 -2.88 13.20 -12.48
N GLU A 61 -2.20 13.52 -13.59
CA GLU A 61 -0.77 13.24 -13.75
C GLU A 61 0.08 13.99 -12.72
N LEU A 62 -0.24 15.26 -12.47
CA LEU A 62 0.41 16.07 -11.44
C LEU A 62 0.13 15.51 -10.04
N ALA A 63 -1.08 15.01 -9.78
CA ALA A 63 -1.41 14.36 -8.53
C ALA A 63 -0.58 13.09 -8.32
N ALA A 64 -0.56 12.17 -9.30
CA ALA A 64 0.26 10.97 -9.24
C ALA A 64 1.75 11.32 -9.04
N THR A 65 2.28 12.25 -9.85
CA THR A 65 3.66 12.73 -9.75
C THR A 65 3.95 13.33 -8.37
N SER A 66 3.03 14.12 -7.82
CA SER A 66 3.19 14.72 -6.50
C SER A 66 3.21 13.67 -5.38
N VAL A 67 2.36 12.64 -5.45
CA VAL A 67 2.32 11.56 -4.45
C VAL A 67 3.66 10.82 -4.42
N PHE A 68 4.17 10.43 -5.58
CA PHE A 68 5.48 9.77 -5.66
C PHE A 68 6.62 10.71 -5.22
N GLY A 69 6.68 11.92 -5.77
CA GLY A 69 7.72 12.90 -5.44
C GLY A 69 7.76 13.26 -3.95
N LEU A 70 6.59 13.50 -3.35
CA LEU A 70 6.46 13.87 -1.93
C LEU A 70 6.57 12.67 -0.99
N SER A 71 6.54 11.44 -1.50
CA SER A 71 6.90 10.24 -0.72
C SER A 71 8.42 10.09 -0.53
N LEU A 72 9.24 10.62 -1.44
CA LEU A 72 10.70 10.44 -1.43
C LEU A 72 11.38 10.95 -0.15
N PRO A 73 11.04 12.14 0.41
CA PRO A 73 11.64 12.60 1.66
C PRO A 73 11.39 11.63 2.83
N TRP A 74 10.21 11.00 2.87
CA TRP A 74 9.89 10.01 3.90
C TRP A 74 10.68 8.72 3.73
N LEU A 75 10.84 8.25 2.49
CA LEU A 75 11.67 7.08 2.18
C LEU A 75 13.16 7.35 2.47
N ALA A 76 13.66 8.53 2.11
CA ALA A 76 15.01 8.97 2.45
C ALA A 76 15.22 9.06 3.97
N LEU A 77 14.22 9.56 4.71
CA LEU A 77 14.24 9.56 6.17
C LEU A 77 14.26 8.14 6.75
N ALA A 78 13.54 7.19 6.14
CA ALA A 78 13.56 5.79 6.57
C ALA A 78 14.94 5.14 6.36
N LEU A 79 15.65 5.51 5.30
CA LEU A 79 17.04 5.08 5.08
C LEU A 79 18.02 5.77 6.05
N ALA A 80 17.85 7.06 6.30
CA ALA A 80 18.72 7.82 7.20
C ALA A 80 18.52 7.48 8.68
N ARG A 81 17.28 7.14 9.08
CA ARG A 81 16.89 6.87 10.47
C ARG A 81 16.03 5.61 10.60
N PRO A 82 16.55 4.43 10.22
CA PRO A 82 15.76 3.19 10.14
C PRO A 82 15.20 2.77 11.50
N ALA A 83 15.94 2.97 12.60
CA ALA A 83 15.48 2.65 13.94
C ALA A 83 14.23 3.46 14.35
N ALA A 84 14.21 4.77 14.03
CA ALA A 84 13.09 5.65 14.35
C ALA A 84 11.86 5.31 13.50
N CYS A 85 12.04 5.07 12.20
CA CYS A 85 10.95 4.68 11.31
C CYS A 85 10.37 3.30 11.66
N ASN A 86 11.22 2.32 11.99
CA ASN A 86 10.77 1.02 12.49
C ASN A 86 9.98 1.16 13.81
N ALA A 87 10.45 1.99 14.74
CA ALA A 87 9.74 2.24 16.00
C ALA A 87 8.39 2.93 15.75
N LEU A 88 8.29 3.81 14.76
CA LEU A 88 7.04 4.45 14.36
C LEU A 88 6.06 3.42 13.77
N LEU A 89 6.49 2.62 12.78
CA LEU A 89 5.67 1.60 12.12
C LEU A 89 5.22 0.49 13.07
N ALA A 90 6.03 0.17 14.10
CA ALA A 90 5.65 -0.78 15.14
C ALA A 90 4.43 -0.30 15.96
N ARG A 91 4.13 1.00 16.04
CA ARG A 91 2.98 1.54 16.78
C ARG A 91 1.68 1.28 16.04
N LYS A 92 0.66 0.75 16.73
CA LYS A 92 -0.66 0.47 16.13
C LYS A 92 -1.34 1.72 15.54
N ARG A 93 -1.13 2.89 16.15
CA ARG A 93 -1.75 4.15 15.71
C ARG A 93 -1.09 4.76 14.47
N ALA A 94 0.17 4.42 14.18
CA ALA A 94 0.89 5.06 13.09
C ALA A 94 0.31 4.68 11.71
N PRO A 95 0.08 3.39 11.36
CA PRO A 95 -0.60 3.03 10.12
C PRO A 95 -1.96 3.71 9.95
N LEU A 96 -2.74 3.81 11.04
CA LEU A 96 -4.05 4.48 11.02
C LEU A 96 -3.95 5.98 10.76
N ALA A 97 -2.97 6.66 11.37
CA ALA A 97 -2.75 8.09 11.15
C ALA A 97 -2.33 8.38 9.70
N PHE A 98 -1.40 7.58 9.15
CA PHE A 98 -1.02 7.71 7.74
C PHE A 98 -2.17 7.34 6.80
N ALA A 99 -2.98 6.35 7.14
CA ALA A 99 -4.18 6.01 6.38
C ALA A 99 -5.23 7.12 6.38
N ALA A 100 -5.44 7.78 7.51
CA ALA A 100 -6.30 8.97 7.59
C ALA A 100 -5.75 10.11 6.72
N LEU A 101 -4.42 10.31 6.67
CA LEU A 101 -3.79 11.24 5.73
C LEU A 101 -4.01 10.81 4.28
N GLY A 102 -3.89 9.52 3.95
CA GLY A 102 -4.17 9.01 2.61
C GLY A 102 -5.61 9.27 2.16
N THR A 103 -6.58 9.05 3.05
CA THR A 103 -7.99 9.36 2.79
C THR A 103 -8.22 10.86 2.64
N ALA A 104 -7.69 11.68 3.56
CA ALA A 104 -7.78 13.13 3.45
C ALA A 104 -7.15 13.64 2.14
N GLY A 105 -5.99 13.10 1.76
CA GLY A 105 -5.30 13.44 0.51
C GLY A 105 -6.11 13.07 -0.72
N SER A 106 -6.76 11.90 -0.71
CA SER A 106 -7.62 11.44 -1.80
C SER A 106 -8.88 12.30 -1.94
N LEU A 107 -9.51 12.67 -0.83
CA LEU A 107 -10.63 13.62 -0.83
C LEU A 107 -10.21 15.01 -1.32
N LEU A 108 -8.99 15.46 -0.97
CA LEU A 108 -8.43 16.71 -1.48
C LEU A 108 -8.20 16.66 -2.99
N PHE A 109 -7.83 15.51 -3.56
CA PHE A 109 -7.77 15.33 -5.01
C PHE A 109 -9.15 15.41 -5.66
N ALA A 110 -10.17 14.79 -5.07
CA ALA A 110 -11.55 14.95 -5.55
C ALA A 110 -12.04 16.40 -5.51
N LEU A 111 -11.73 17.12 -4.43
CA LEU A 111 -12.02 18.56 -4.32
C LEU A 111 -11.22 19.38 -5.32
N ALA A 112 -9.94 19.06 -5.53
CA ALA A 112 -9.11 19.69 -6.53
C ALA A 112 -9.73 19.49 -7.93
N GLY A 113 -10.14 18.26 -8.26
CA GLY A 113 -10.86 17.90 -9.50
C GLY A 113 -12.13 18.70 -9.73
N ALA A 114 -12.95 18.81 -8.68
CA ALA A 114 -14.22 19.53 -8.76
C ALA A 114 -14.04 21.05 -9.00
N SER A 115 -13.00 21.65 -8.39
CA SER A 115 -12.80 23.10 -8.32
C SER A 115 -11.59 23.63 -9.09
N LEU A 116 -10.83 22.78 -9.79
CA LEU A 116 -9.56 23.09 -10.44
C LEU A 116 -8.57 23.80 -9.50
N ASN A 117 -8.46 23.29 -8.27
CA ASN A 117 -7.74 23.95 -7.19
C ASN A 117 -6.33 23.36 -6.98
N ALA A 118 -5.31 24.12 -7.38
CA ALA A 118 -3.90 23.72 -7.24
C ALA A 118 -3.43 23.59 -5.77
N ALA A 119 -3.97 24.39 -4.85
CA ALA A 119 -3.62 24.29 -3.43
C ALA A 119 -4.18 22.99 -2.81
N ALA A 120 -5.42 22.62 -3.19
CA ALA A 120 -6.01 21.34 -2.80
C ALA A 120 -5.20 20.16 -3.37
N LEU A 121 -4.75 20.26 -4.63
CA LEU A 121 -3.86 19.26 -5.23
C LEU A 121 -2.54 19.12 -4.47
N ALA A 122 -1.86 20.23 -4.16
CA ALA A 122 -0.59 20.20 -3.45
C ALA A 122 -0.74 19.62 -2.03
N ALA A 123 -1.78 20.02 -1.30
CA ALA A 123 -2.09 19.46 0.01
C ALA A 123 -2.45 17.97 -0.08
N GLY A 124 -3.21 17.59 -1.12
CA GLY A 124 -3.53 16.20 -1.45
C GLY A 124 -2.28 15.36 -1.64
N GLY A 125 -1.35 15.84 -2.47
CA GLY A 125 -0.05 15.21 -2.73
C GLY A 125 0.80 15.03 -1.48
N LEU A 126 0.82 16.03 -0.58
CA LEU A 126 1.58 15.93 0.68
C LEU A 126 1.00 14.83 1.59
N CYS A 127 -0.32 14.81 1.77
CA CYS A 127 -1.00 13.85 2.63
C CYS A 127 -0.94 12.42 2.05
N ALA A 128 -1.26 12.26 0.76
CA ALA A 128 -1.20 10.99 0.06
C ALA A 128 0.24 10.48 -0.14
N GLY A 129 1.23 11.37 -0.32
CA GLY A 129 2.64 11.02 -0.38
C GLY A 129 3.18 10.47 0.94
N ALA A 130 2.76 11.05 2.07
CA ALA A 130 3.07 10.51 3.39
C ALA A 130 2.45 9.11 3.61
N TYR A 131 1.19 8.92 3.20
CA TYR A 131 0.54 7.60 3.21
C TYR A 131 1.25 6.58 2.31
N MET A 132 1.62 6.99 1.10
CA MET A 132 2.33 6.18 0.12
C MET A 132 3.64 5.64 0.70
N ALA A 133 4.47 6.52 1.30
CA ALA A 133 5.71 6.11 1.93
C ALA A 133 5.49 5.14 3.10
N ALA A 134 4.56 5.46 4.01
CA ALA A 134 4.28 4.63 5.17
C ALA A 134 3.74 3.25 4.80
N SER A 135 2.86 3.18 3.79
CA SER A 135 2.26 1.92 3.31
C SER A 135 3.26 1.06 2.57
N GLN A 136 4.13 1.64 1.73
CA GLN A 136 5.20 0.90 1.07
C GLN A 136 6.17 0.28 2.09
N LEU A 137 6.57 1.04 3.10
CA LEU A 137 7.45 0.52 4.16
C LEU A 137 6.73 -0.52 5.03
N GLY A 138 5.48 -0.27 5.42
CA GLY A 138 4.72 -1.17 6.28
C GLY A 138 4.39 -2.50 5.59
N TRP A 139 3.76 -2.45 4.42
CA TRP A 139 3.46 -3.65 3.64
C TRP A 139 4.74 -4.33 3.13
N GLY A 140 5.75 -3.56 2.70
CA GLY A 140 7.06 -4.09 2.34
C GLY A 140 7.72 -4.88 3.47
N ALA A 141 7.62 -4.41 4.71
CA ALA A 141 8.09 -5.16 5.88
C ALA A 141 7.32 -6.49 6.05
N THR A 142 6.00 -6.48 5.85
CA THR A 142 5.18 -7.71 5.95
C THR A 142 5.46 -8.73 4.85
N TYR A 143 5.70 -8.25 3.63
CA TYR A 143 6.02 -9.12 2.48
C TYR A 143 7.36 -9.80 2.67
N CYS A 144 8.34 -9.06 3.17
CA CYS A 144 9.74 -9.49 3.23
C CYS A 144 10.12 -10.17 4.55
N GLN A 145 9.15 -10.64 5.34
CA GLN A 145 9.41 -11.31 6.62
C GLN A 145 10.34 -12.53 6.49
N ASP A 146 10.13 -13.36 5.46
CA ASP A 146 11.02 -14.51 5.14
C ASP A 146 11.95 -14.18 3.94
N GLY A 147 12.24 -12.89 3.72
CA GLY A 147 12.99 -12.38 2.57
C GLY A 147 12.17 -12.41 1.27
N GLU A 148 12.86 -12.52 0.14
CA GLU A 148 12.28 -12.42 -1.20
C GLU A 148 11.19 -13.47 -1.48
N ARG A 149 11.30 -14.66 -0.86
CA ARG A 149 10.41 -15.80 -1.12
C ARG A 149 9.00 -15.60 -0.61
N SER A 150 8.82 -14.91 0.52
CA SER A 150 7.49 -14.54 1.01
C SER A 150 6.94 -13.33 0.27
N ALA A 151 7.80 -12.47 -0.29
CA ALA A 151 7.36 -11.27 -0.97
C ALA A 151 6.59 -11.57 -2.26
N THR A 152 7.08 -12.50 -3.08
CA THR A 152 6.40 -12.85 -4.35
C THR A 152 4.93 -13.25 -4.18
N PRO A 153 4.55 -14.21 -3.33
CA PRO A 153 3.15 -14.59 -3.20
C PRO A 153 2.28 -13.52 -2.54
N PHE A 154 2.81 -12.72 -1.60
CA PHE A 154 2.03 -11.64 -0.98
C PHE A 154 1.78 -10.47 -1.92
N VAL A 155 2.78 -10.06 -2.71
CA VAL A 155 2.63 -9.00 -3.72
C VAL A 155 1.71 -9.48 -4.84
N ALA A 156 1.93 -10.67 -5.38
CA ALA A 156 1.09 -11.24 -6.44
C ALA A 156 -0.36 -11.44 -5.97
N GLY A 157 -0.55 -11.94 -4.74
CA GLY A 157 -1.88 -12.10 -4.14
C GLY A 157 -2.57 -10.76 -3.92
N GLY A 158 -1.86 -9.77 -3.38
CA GLY A 158 -2.39 -8.43 -3.16
C GLY A 158 -2.83 -7.77 -4.47
N PHE A 159 -1.98 -7.81 -5.49
CA PHE A 159 -2.30 -7.26 -6.81
C PHE A 159 -3.46 -8.01 -7.49
N ALA A 160 -3.48 -9.35 -7.43
CA ALA A 160 -4.59 -10.13 -7.98
C ALA A 160 -5.92 -9.85 -7.26
N CYS A 161 -5.90 -9.63 -5.96
CA CYS A 161 -7.08 -9.26 -5.18
C CYS A 161 -7.50 -7.80 -5.41
N ALA A 162 -6.59 -6.89 -5.80
CA ALA A 162 -6.92 -5.50 -6.12
C ALA A 162 -7.92 -5.41 -7.27
N ILE A 163 -7.82 -6.30 -8.26
CA ILE A 163 -8.77 -6.42 -9.38
C ILE A 163 -10.22 -6.59 -8.90
N LEU A 164 -10.45 -7.29 -7.77
CA LEU A 164 -11.78 -7.47 -7.20
C LEU A 164 -12.36 -6.18 -6.59
N VAL A 165 -11.49 -5.21 -6.30
CA VAL A 165 -11.84 -3.86 -5.84
C VAL A 165 -11.96 -2.91 -7.04
N ASP A 166 -11.05 -3.00 -8.00
CA ASP A 166 -11.00 -2.12 -9.17
C ASP A 166 -12.15 -2.36 -10.14
N ALA A 167 -12.49 -3.63 -10.41
CA ALA A 167 -13.53 -3.95 -11.39
C ALA A 167 -14.89 -3.34 -11.02
N PRO A 168 -15.38 -3.40 -9.76
CA PRO A 168 -16.58 -2.68 -9.35
C PRO A 168 -16.50 -1.16 -9.56
N LEU A 169 -15.34 -0.53 -9.36
CA LEU A 169 -15.18 0.91 -9.51
C LEU A 169 -15.44 1.39 -10.95
N LEU A 170 -15.15 0.56 -11.94
CA LEU A 170 -15.42 0.85 -13.35
C LEU A 170 -16.91 0.95 -13.69
N PHE A 171 -17.79 0.38 -12.85
CA PHE A 171 -19.23 0.40 -13.04
C PHE A 171 -19.94 1.42 -12.14
N MET A 172 -19.21 2.08 -11.24
CA MET A 172 -19.74 3.13 -10.39
C MET A 172 -19.87 4.45 -11.15
N VAL A 173 -20.80 5.29 -10.71
CA VAL A 173 -20.78 6.70 -11.13
C VAL A 173 -19.51 7.38 -10.60
N PRO A 174 -18.91 8.34 -11.34
CA PRO A 174 -17.59 8.88 -11.01
C PRO A 174 -17.46 9.41 -9.58
N GLU A 175 -18.48 10.07 -9.04
CA GLU A 175 -18.49 10.58 -7.67
C GLU A 175 -18.42 9.46 -6.63
N ALA A 176 -19.19 8.38 -6.84
CA ALA A 176 -19.20 7.23 -5.96
C ALA A 176 -17.86 6.48 -6.02
N ALA A 177 -17.28 6.35 -7.20
CA ALA A 177 -15.95 5.76 -7.40
C ALA A 177 -14.88 6.57 -6.66
N ALA A 178 -14.87 7.89 -6.80
CA ALA A 178 -13.91 8.78 -6.13
C ALA A 178 -14.02 8.71 -4.60
N VAL A 179 -15.25 8.70 -4.05
CA VAL A 179 -15.47 8.56 -2.61
C VAL A 179 -15.02 7.19 -2.11
N PHE A 180 -15.39 6.11 -2.82
CA PHE A 180 -14.99 4.76 -2.45
C PHE A 180 -13.47 4.60 -2.49
N ALA A 181 -12.82 5.03 -3.58
CA ALA A 181 -11.37 5.01 -3.73
C ALA A 181 -10.67 5.81 -2.62
N SER A 182 -11.27 6.93 -2.18
CA SER A 182 -10.74 7.72 -1.07
C SER A 182 -10.75 7.00 0.28
N LEU A 183 -11.56 5.97 0.46
CA LEU A 183 -11.63 5.18 1.70
C LEU A 183 -10.68 3.98 1.72
N LEU A 184 -10.13 3.59 0.56
CA LEU A 184 -9.18 2.48 0.45
C LEU A 184 -7.92 2.64 1.33
N PRO A 185 -7.34 3.84 1.50
CA PRO A 185 -6.25 4.04 2.46
C PRO A 185 -6.60 3.62 3.88
N LEU A 186 -7.79 3.99 4.37
CA LEU A 186 -8.27 3.58 5.70
C LEU A 186 -8.45 2.07 5.81
N ALA A 187 -9.01 1.42 4.80
CA ALA A 187 -9.18 -0.04 4.80
C ALA A 187 -7.82 -0.77 4.85
N SER A 188 -6.88 -0.34 4.00
CA SER A 188 -5.48 -0.82 3.99
C SER A 188 -4.80 -0.62 5.34
N GLY A 189 -4.79 0.62 5.85
CA GLY A 189 -4.14 0.96 7.11
C GLY A 189 -4.76 0.27 8.33
N ALA A 190 -6.07 0.07 8.34
CA ALA A 190 -6.75 -0.69 9.38
C ALA A 190 -6.28 -2.15 9.41
N LEU A 191 -6.19 -2.80 8.25
CA LEU A 191 -5.67 -4.17 8.16
C LEU A 191 -4.18 -4.23 8.55
N LEU A 192 -3.36 -3.28 8.10
CA LEU A 192 -1.95 -3.18 8.52
C LEU A 192 -1.81 -2.98 10.04
N ALA A 193 -2.73 -2.24 10.65
CA ALA A 193 -2.74 -2.04 12.10
C ALA A 193 -3.02 -3.34 12.89
N THR A 194 -3.68 -4.33 12.27
CA THR A 194 -3.94 -5.66 12.87
C THR A 194 -2.78 -6.64 12.72
N VAL A 195 -1.86 -6.39 11.79
CA VAL A 195 -0.65 -7.22 11.63
C VAL A 195 0.27 -7.02 12.85
N PRO A 196 0.85 -8.09 13.42
CA PRO A 196 1.78 -7.99 14.56
C PRO A 196 2.89 -6.97 14.29
N SER A 197 3.28 -6.22 15.32
CA SER A 197 4.29 -5.15 15.20
C SER A 197 5.64 -5.63 14.67
N GLU A 198 6.00 -6.88 14.98
CA GLU A 198 7.22 -7.55 14.51
C GLU A 198 7.16 -7.83 13.01
N GLN A 199 5.97 -8.04 12.45
CA GLN A 199 5.79 -8.37 11.04
C GLN A 199 5.65 -7.13 10.14
N ARG A 200 5.26 -5.98 10.69
CA ARG A 200 5.12 -4.72 9.94
C ARG A 200 6.26 -3.73 10.13
N SER A 201 7.36 -4.18 10.75
CA SER A 201 8.59 -3.40 10.88
C SER A 201 9.78 -4.28 10.49
N TYR A 202 10.89 -3.66 10.10
CA TYR A 202 12.09 -4.38 9.67
C TYR A 202 12.98 -4.82 10.83
N ARG A 203 12.45 -4.92 12.06
CA ARG A 203 13.22 -5.40 13.21
C ARG A 203 13.52 -6.88 13.03
N ARG A 204 14.80 -7.21 12.85
CA ARG A 204 15.29 -8.57 13.12
C ARG A 204 15.40 -8.72 14.63
N THR A 205 14.71 -9.68 15.22
CA THR A 205 15.18 -10.26 16.48
C THR A 205 16.60 -10.77 16.21
N PRO A 206 17.60 -10.41 17.02
CA PRO A 206 18.88 -11.11 16.97
C PRO A 206 18.61 -12.62 17.20
N PRO A 207 19.33 -13.52 16.50
CA PRO A 207 19.30 -14.94 16.83
C PRO A 207 19.76 -15.20 18.27
#